data_AF-A0A925VMY4-F1
#
_entry.id   AF-A0A925VMY4-F1
#
_cell.length_a   1.000
_cell.length_b   1.000
_cell.length_c   1.000
_cell.angle_alpha   90.00
_cell.angle_beta   90.00
_cell.angle_gamma   90.00
#
_symmetry.space_group_name_H-M   'P 1'
#
loop_
_entity.id
_entity.type
_entity.pdbx_description
1 polymer ?
#
loop_
_entity_poly.entity_id
_entity_poly.type
_entity_poly.pdbx_seq_one_letter_code
_entity_poly.pdbx_strand_id
1 'polypeptide(L)' 'MPRLATSERYSISLPAGHRFPIAKYELIREQLLWQGIAPAADFYDPGLAAEEDILRVHSPEYWQRVRELRLSP' A
#
# COMPACT_ATOMS: atom_id res chain seq x y z
N MET A 1 -3.06 0.08 22.21
CA MET A 1 -1.80 0.32 21.47
C MET A 1 -2.16 0.52 20.00
N PRO A 2 -1.46 1.43 19.27
CA PRO A 2 -1.78 1.69 17.87
C PRO A 2 -1.50 0.43 17.02
N ARG A 3 -2.39 0.15 16.04
CA ARG A 3 -2.16 -0.88 15.02
C ARG A 3 -1.57 -0.21 13.79
N LEU A 4 -0.39 -0.64 13.35
CA LEU A 4 0.35 -0.08 12.23
C LEU A 4 0.13 -0.93 10.98
N ALA A 5 -0.55 -0.38 9.98
CA ALA A 5 -0.75 -1.05 8.71
C ALA A 5 0.53 -0.98 7.85
N THR A 6 0.99 -2.14 7.37
CA THR A 6 2.13 -2.26 6.44
C THR A 6 1.98 -3.52 5.60
N SER A 7 2.43 -3.51 4.35
CA SER A 7 2.36 -4.67 3.46
C SER A 7 3.58 -4.72 2.56
N GLU A 8 4.07 -5.93 2.28
CA GLU A 8 5.13 -6.17 1.29
C GLU A 8 4.70 -5.73 -0.12
N ARG A 9 3.38 -5.68 -0.38
CA ARG A 9 2.82 -5.19 -1.66
C ARG A 9 3.08 -3.70 -1.92
N TYR A 10 3.52 -2.95 -0.91
CA TYR A 10 3.90 -1.55 -1.07
C TYR A 10 5.29 -1.38 -1.67
N SER A 11 6.06 -2.46 -1.80
CA SER A 11 7.33 -2.46 -2.52
C SER A 11 7.10 -2.95 -3.95
N ILE A 12 7.35 -2.07 -4.93
CA ILE A 12 7.26 -2.40 -6.34
C ILE A 12 8.52 -1.93 -7.06
N SER A 13 8.97 -2.70 -8.06
CA SER A 13 10.09 -2.29 -8.91
C SER A 13 9.67 -1.08 -9.74
N LEU A 14 10.40 0.02 -9.54
CA LEU A 14 10.22 1.23 -10.32
C LEU A 14 11.39 1.39 -11.30
N PRO A 15 11.16 2.02 -12.47
CA PRO A 15 12.23 2.35 -13.40
C PRO A 15 13.34 3.18 -12.73
N ALA A 16 14.57 3.05 -13.24
CA ALA A 16 15.69 3.86 -12.78
C ALA A 16 15.38 5.36 -12.92
N GLY A 17 15.71 6.16 -11.90
CA GLY A 17 15.45 7.61 -11.87
C GLY A 17 14.01 7.99 -11.54
N HIS A 18 13.13 7.03 -11.21
CA HIS A 18 11.77 7.34 -10.78
C HIS A 18 11.77 8.17 -9.48
N ARG A 19 11.02 9.28 -9.45
CA ARG A 19 11.04 10.24 -8.32
C ARG A 19 10.28 9.76 -7.08
N PHE A 20 9.39 8.78 -7.22
CA PHE A 20 8.63 8.27 -6.08
C PHE A 20 9.52 7.40 -5.17
N PRO A 21 9.66 7.75 -3.88
CA PRO A 21 10.53 7.04 -2.96
C PRO A 21 9.84 5.75 -2.44
N ILE A 22 9.65 4.76 -3.31
CA ILE A 22 8.91 3.52 -2.96
C ILE A 22 9.54 2.77 -1.78
N ALA A 23 10.87 2.80 -1.67
CA ALA A 23 11.61 2.16 -0.59
C ALA A 23 11.21 2.68 0.81
N LYS A 24 10.60 3.88 0.91
CA LYS A 24 10.19 4.44 2.21
C LYS A 24 9.22 3.52 2.98
N TYR A 25 8.37 2.77 2.30
CA TYR A 25 7.35 1.94 2.95
C TYR A 25 8.00 0.81 3.76
N GLU A 26 8.98 0.14 3.18
CA GLU A 26 9.79 -0.89 3.84
C GLU A 26 10.69 -0.27 4.92
N LEU A 27 11.44 0.78 4.56
CA LEU A 27 12.41 1.42 5.47
C LEU A 27 11.75 2.02 6.71
N ILE A 28 10.55 2.59 6.63
CA ILE A 28 9.84 3.10 7.80
C ILE A 28 9.48 1.96 8.76
N ARG A 29 8.99 0.83 8.25
CA ARG A 29 8.67 -0.34 9.08
C ARG A 29 9.92 -0.87 9.78
N GLU A 30 11.01 -1.04 9.03
CA GLU A 30 12.28 -1.53 9.57
C GLU A 30 12.85 -0.57 10.62
N GLN A 31 12.81 0.74 10.36
CA GLN A 31 13.32 1.74 11.29
C GLN A 31 12.54 1.76 12.61
N LEU A 32 11.21 1.62 12.56
CA LEU A 32 10.37 1.57 13.77
C LEU A 32 10.67 0.32 14.62
N LEU A 33 10.93 -0.82 13.98
CA LEU A 33 11.36 -2.05 14.66
C LEU A 33 12.75 -1.90 15.26
N TRP A 34 13.70 -1.39 14.49
CA TRP A 34 15.10 -1.23 14.90
C TRP A 34 15.26 -0.24 16.06
N GLN A 35 14.51 0.86 16.05
CA GLN A 35 14.52 1.85 17.14
C GLN A 35 13.73 1.41 18.37
N GLY A 36 13.02 0.27 18.32
CA GLY A 36 12.16 -0.20 19.40
C GLY A 36 10.94 0.68 19.64
N ILE A 37 10.54 1.50 18.65
CA ILE A 37 9.36 2.39 18.75
C ILE A 37 8.06 1.59 18.66
N ALA A 38 8.05 0.53 17.84
CA ALA A 38 6.91 -0.36 17.71
C ALA A 38 7.39 -1.83 17.69
N PRO A 39 6.85 -2.71 18.55
CA PRO A 39 7.12 -4.14 18.48
C PRO A 39 6.49 -4.76 17.22
N ALA A 40 7.00 -5.92 16.80
CA ALA A 40 6.48 -6.65 15.63
C ALA A 40 4.96 -6.93 15.70
N ALA A 41 4.41 -7.11 16.92
CA ALA A 41 2.99 -7.37 17.14
C ALA A 41 2.08 -6.17 16.84
N ASP A 42 2.61 -4.95 16.77
CA ASP A 42 1.83 -3.76 16.43
C ASP A 42 1.56 -3.66 14.91
N PHE A 43 2.29 -4.42 14.10
CA PHE A 43 2.18 -4.38 12.64
C PHE A 43 1.19 -5.42 12.11
N TYR A 44 0.42 -5.05 11.08
CA TYR A 44 -0.45 -5.98 10.36
C TYR A 44 -0.55 -5.64 8.88
N ASP A 45 -0.82 -6.65 8.04
CA ASP A 45 -1.16 -6.45 6.63
C ASP A 45 -2.67 -6.14 6.51
N PRO A 46 -3.07 -4.97 5.97
CA PRO A 46 -4.48 -4.61 5.84
C PRO A 46 -5.22 -5.36 4.73
N GLY A 47 -4.51 -6.08 3.85
CA GLY A 47 -5.10 -6.73 2.68
C GLY A 47 -5.52 -5.74 1.59
N LEU A 48 -6.36 -6.22 0.68
CA LEU A 48 -6.98 -5.39 -0.34
C LEU A 48 -8.24 -4.71 0.22
N ALA A 49 -8.53 -3.50 -0.26
CA ALA A 49 -9.81 -2.85 0.05
C ALA A 49 -10.99 -3.68 -0.48
N ALA A 50 -12.12 -3.66 0.23
CA ALA A 50 -13.33 -4.30 -0.26
C ALA A 50 -13.86 -3.54 -1.48
N GLU A 51 -14.40 -4.26 -2.46
CA GLU A 51 -14.93 -3.64 -3.68
C GLU A 51 -16.05 -2.62 -3.36
N GLU A 52 -16.87 -2.90 -2.35
CA GLU A 52 -17.88 -1.96 -1.86
C GLU A 52 -17.29 -0.62 -1.38
N ASP A 53 -16.11 -0.63 -0.74
CA ASP A 53 -15.43 0.60 -0.29
C ASP A 53 -14.93 1.43 -1.47
N ILE A 54 -14.42 0.77 -2.50
CA ILE A 54 -13.95 1.42 -3.73
C ILE A 54 -15.12 2.11 -4.43
N LEU A 55 -16.28 1.44 -4.50
CA LEU A 55 -17.50 1.94 -5.16
C LEU A 55 -18.22 3.05 -4.38
N ARG A 56 -17.85 3.32 -3.12
CA ARG A 56 -18.34 4.51 -2.38
C ARG A 56 -17.82 5.83 -2.97
N VAL A 57 -16.72 5.80 -3.71
CA VAL A 57 -16.07 6.98 -4.29
C VAL A 57 -15.99 6.92 -5.81
N HIS A 58 -15.72 5.73 -6.36
CA HIS A 58 -15.50 5.54 -7.79
C HIS A 58 -16.72 4.95 -8.49
N SER A 59 -16.93 5.30 -9.76
CA SER A 59 -17.98 4.66 -10.56
C SER A 59 -17.63 3.19 -10.85
N PRO A 60 -18.65 2.31 -10.99
CA PRO A 60 -18.43 0.91 -11.36
C PRO A 60 -17.61 0.74 -12.65
N GLU A 61 -17.86 1.58 -13.66
CA GLU A 61 -17.17 1.52 -14.95
C GLU A 61 -15.70 1.88 -14.82
N TYR A 62 -15.37 2.91 -14.04
CA TYR A 62 -13.98 3.27 -13.75
C TYR A 62 -13.27 2.14 -13.00
N TRP A 63 -13.89 1.62 -11.95
CA TRP A 63 -13.30 0.53 -11.16
C TRP A 63 -13.03 -0.70 -12.02
N GLN A 64 -14.00 -1.12 -12.85
CA GLN A 64 -13.83 -2.26 -13.75
C GLN A 64 -12.61 -2.06 -14.67
N ARG A 65 -12.47 -0.87 -15.27
CA ARG A 65 -11.33 -0.57 -16.15
C ARG A 65 -10.00 -0.58 -15.41
N VAL A 66 -9.95 -0.08 -14.18
CA VAL A 66 -8.73 -0.15 -13.34
C VAL A 66 -8.38 -1.60 -13.05
N ARG A 67 -9.34 -2.37 -12.55
CA ARG A 67 -9.17 -3.77 -12.15
C ARG A 67 -8.75 -4.68 -13.31
N GLU A 68 -9.23 -4.38 -14.52
CA GLU A 68 -8.93 -5.15 -15.73
C GLU A 68 -7.76 -4.56 -16.55
N LEU A 69 -7.08 -3.52 -16.03
CA LEU A 69 -5.97 -2.83 -16.70
C LEU A 69 -6.34 -2.26 -18.09
N ARG A 70 -7.57 -1.75 -18.24
CA ARG A 70 -8.12 -1.13 -19.48
C ARG A 70 -8.25 0.40 -19.38
N LEU A 71 -7.45 1.02 -18.52
CA LEU A 71 -7.33 2.47 -18.49
C LEU A 71 -6.72 2.95 -19.82
N SER A 72 -7.30 4.00 -20.38
CA SER A 72 -6.70 4.69 -21.52
C SER A 72 -5.50 5.49 -21.02
N PRO A 73 -4.42 5.61 -21.81
CA PRO A 73 -3.33 6.54 -21.52
C PRO A 73 -3.81 7.99 -21.36
#